data_AF-A0A183G5Y5-F1
#
_entry.id   AF-A0A183G5Y5-F1
#
_cell.length_a   1.000
_cell.length_b   1.000
_cell.length_c   1.000
_cell.angle_alpha   90.00
_cell.angle_beta   90.00
_cell.angle_gamma   90.00
#
_symmetry.space_group_name_H-M   'P 1'
#
loop_
_entity.id
_entity.type
_entity.pdbx_description
1 polymer ?
#
loop_
_entity_poly.entity_id
_entity_poly.type
_entity_poly.pdbx_seq_one_letter_code
_entity_poly.pdbx_strand_id
1 'polypeptide(L)'
;MGKKRCAIEADYVRLTVKIELTDTYPFTATDFEVFVSSSVKRVLGTCGPQVQIGGFDEFTRKGSVIVAGEDAQLVWASLTISGQYNGRAIAAHFFSVSFCSMYADASPVLLRILYAFQLTEFEAEPDFVLTPVF
;
A
#
# COMPACT_ATOMS: atom_id res chain seq x y z
N MET A 1 -19.55 21.63 13.54
CA MET A 1 -19.11 21.47 12.14
C MET A 1 -18.45 20.10 11.99
N GLY A 2 -19.19 19.12 11.49
CA GLY A 2 -18.66 17.77 11.28
C GLY A 2 -17.68 17.78 10.11
N LYS A 3 -16.41 17.44 10.36
CA LYS A 3 -15.46 17.14 9.29
C LYS A 3 -16.06 15.99 8.48
N LYS A 4 -16.45 16.25 7.23
CA LYS A 4 -16.78 15.17 6.28
C LYS A 4 -15.48 14.41 6.05
N ARG A 5 -15.31 13.31 6.78
CA ARG A 5 -14.22 12.37 6.56
C ARG A 5 -14.40 11.86 5.14
N CYS A 6 -13.35 11.92 4.32
CA CYS A 6 -13.26 11.18 3.08
C CYS A 6 -13.14 9.70 3.46
N ALA A 7 -14.22 9.11 3.97
CA ALA A 7 -14.26 7.71 4.32
C ALA A 7 -14.56 6.95 3.03
N ILE A 8 -13.71 5.98 2.71
CA ILE A 8 -14.08 4.96 1.74
C ILE A 8 -15.33 4.26 2.31
N GLU A 9 -16.43 4.32 1.58
CA GLU A 9 -17.72 3.73 1.95
C GLU A 9 -17.71 2.22 1.66
N ALA A 10 -16.88 1.50 2.43
CA ALA A 10 -16.84 0.05 2.46
C ALA A 10 -16.46 -0.39 3.88
N ASP A 11 -17.15 -1.39 4.42
CA ASP A 11 -16.82 -1.92 5.76
C ASP A 11 -15.37 -2.39 5.81
N TYR A 12 -14.89 -3.02 4.72
CA TYR A 12 -13.52 -3.48 4.57
C TYR A 12 -13.01 -3.29 3.15
N VAL A 13 -11.71 -3.02 3.05
CA VAL A 13 -10.97 -2.87 1.79
C VAL A 13 -9.83 -3.88 1.76
N ARG A 14 -9.66 -4.55 0.63
CA ARG A 14 -8.47 -5.37 0.36
C ARG A 14 -7.48 -4.53 -0.44
N LEU A 15 -6.34 -4.25 0.17
CA LEU A 15 -5.17 -3.63 -0.46
C LEU A 15 -4.27 -4.73 -1.01
N THR A 16 -4.08 -4.78 -2.33
CA THR A 16 -3.06 -5.64 -2.95
C THR A 16 -1.75 -4.89 -3.02
N VAL A 17 -0.74 -5.41 -2.31
CA VAL A 17 0.58 -4.78 -2.16
C VAL A 17 1.63 -5.64 -2.83
N LYS A 18 2.41 -5.09 -3.74
CA LYS A 18 3.62 -5.71 -4.27
C LYS A 18 4.82 -5.13 -3.55
N ILE A 19 5.71 -6.01 -3.14
CA ILE A 19 6.96 -5.65 -2.48
C ILE A 19 8.10 -5.67 -3.49
N GLU A 20 8.81 -4.56 -3.57
CA GLU A 20 10.05 -4.44 -4.33
C GLU A 20 11.22 -4.22 -3.36
N LEU A 21 12.24 -5.03 -3.54
CA LEU A 21 13.48 -5.01 -2.76
C LEU A 21 14.64 -4.91 -3.77
N THR A 22 15.67 -4.17 -3.40
CA THR A 22 16.89 -3.98 -4.21
C THR A 22 17.82 -5.19 -4.17
N ASP A 23 17.62 -6.08 -3.21
CA ASP A 23 18.45 -7.26 -3.01
C ASP A 23 17.73 -8.56 -3.41
N THR A 24 18.49 -9.65 -3.46
CA THR A 24 18.02 -10.99 -3.83
C THR A 24 17.68 -11.87 -2.64
N TYR A 25 17.75 -11.36 -1.41
CA TYR A 25 17.44 -12.16 -0.23
C TYR A 25 15.96 -12.53 -0.21
N PRO A 26 15.64 -13.75 0.24
CA PRO A 26 14.27 -14.21 0.33
C PRO A 26 13.46 -13.23 1.19
N PHE A 27 12.21 -13.04 0.78
CA PHE A 27 11.22 -12.26 1.50
C PHE A 27 9.97 -13.13 1.61
N THR A 28 9.75 -13.65 2.80
CA THR A 28 8.74 -14.67 3.08
C THR A 28 7.39 -14.06 3.43
N ALA A 29 6.35 -14.90 3.50
CA ALA A 29 5.05 -14.47 4.06
C ALA A 29 5.19 -13.90 5.48
N THR A 30 6.05 -14.49 6.32
CA THR A 30 6.31 -13.98 7.67
C THR A 30 6.97 -12.61 7.65
N ASP A 31 7.91 -12.38 6.73
CA ASP A 31 8.53 -11.06 6.56
C ASP A 31 7.51 -10.00 6.13
N PHE A 32 6.60 -10.37 5.23
CA PHE A 32 5.49 -9.51 4.83
C PHE A 32 4.62 -9.13 6.03
N GLU A 33 4.29 -10.10 6.89
CA GLU A 33 3.49 -9.85 8.09
C GLU A 33 4.16 -8.89 9.08
N VAL A 34 5.45 -9.12 9.33
CA VAL A 34 6.25 -8.26 10.22
C VAL A 34 6.43 -6.88 9.59
N PHE A 35 6.68 -6.79 8.29
CA PHE A 35 6.79 -5.51 7.58
C PHE A 35 5.51 -4.68 7.70
N VAL A 36 4.34 -5.26 7.41
CA VAL A 36 3.06 -4.53 7.48
C VAL A 36 2.77 -4.09 8.91
N SER A 37 2.88 -5.01 9.88
CA SER A 37 2.58 -4.69 11.28
C SER A 37 3.55 -3.68 11.88
N SER A 38 4.84 -3.76 11.56
CA SER A 38 5.84 -2.79 12.01
C SER A 38 5.65 -1.42 11.35
N SER A 39 5.30 -1.38 10.07
CA SER A 39 5.02 -0.14 9.33
C SER A 39 3.82 0.61 9.92
N VAL A 40 2.72 -0.10 10.16
CA VAL A 40 1.52 0.46 10.79
C VAL A 40 1.84 0.97 12.19
N LYS A 41 2.50 0.16 13.03
CA LYS A 41 2.87 0.57 14.39
C LYS A 41 3.84 1.75 14.41
N ARG A 42 4.79 1.81 13.48
CA ARG A 42 5.79 2.88 13.41
C ARG A 42 5.18 4.22 13.02
N VAL A 43 4.26 4.22 12.06
CA VAL A 43 3.67 5.46 11.52
C VAL A 43 2.42 5.89 12.29
N LEU A 44 1.55 4.94 12.65
CA LEU A 44 0.24 5.21 13.27
C LEU A 44 0.23 4.96 14.79
N GLY A 45 1.32 4.41 15.34
CA GLY A 45 1.46 4.11 16.77
C GLY A 45 0.86 2.78 17.19
N THR A 46 1.02 2.44 18.49
CA THR A 46 0.54 1.17 19.07
C THR A 46 -0.98 1.03 19.08
N CYS A 47 -1.71 2.15 19.09
CA CYS A 47 -3.17 2.19 18.98
C CYS A 47 -3.64 2.35 17.52
N GLY A 48 -2.77 2.07 16.55
CA GLY A 48 -3.10 2.14 15.13
C GLY A 48 -4.18 1.13 14.70
N PRO A 49 -4.68 1.26 13.46
CA PRO A 49 -5.75 0.44 12.94
C PRO A 49 -5.38 -1.04 12.93
N GLN A 50 -6.36 -1.90 13.21
CA GLN A 50 -6.18 -3.34 13.10
C GLN A 50 -6.17 -3.74 11.63
N VAL A 51 -5.09 -4.40 11.23
CA VAL A 51 -4.90 -4.92 9.89
C VAL A 51 -4.91 -6.45 9.93
N GLN A 52 -5.66 -7.05 9.01
CA GLN A 52 -5.62 -8.49 8.79
C GLN A 52 -4.77 -8.76 7.55
N ILE A 53 -3.80 -9.65 7.68
CA ILE A 53 -2.90 -9.99 6.59
C ILE A 53 -3.48 -11.20 5.87
N GLY A 54 -3.68 -11.04 4.56
CA GLY A 54 -4.11 -12.12 3.69
C GLY A 54 -2.94 -12.89 3.11
N GLY A 55 -3.19 -13.68 2.06
CA GLY A 55 -2.15 -14.46 1.41
C GLY A 55 -1.03 -13.58 0.83
N PHE A 56 0.20 -14.08 0.94
CA PHE A 56 1.40 -13.55 0.30
C PHE A 56 1.98 -14.59 -0.66
N ASP A 57 2.22 -14.19 -1.89
CA ASP A 57 2.89 -14.99 -2.91
C ASP A 57 4.35 -14.51 -3.02
N GLU A 58 5.27 -15.36 -2.59
CA GLU A 58 6.70 -15.09 -2.56
C GLU A 58 7.31 -14.96 -3.97
N PHE A 59 6.74 -15.65 -4.97
CA PHE A 59 7.25 -15.62 -6.34
C PHE A 59 6.95 -14.28 -7.01
N THR A 60 5.73 -13.79 -6.84
CA THR A 60 5.33 -12.48 -7.39
C THR A 60 5.61 -11.31 -6.44
N ARG A 61 6.01 -11.61 -5.19
CA ARG A 61 6.14 -10.68 -4.07
C ARG A 61 4.87 -9.87 -3.83
N LYS A 62 3.70 -10.48 -4.01
CA LYS A 62 2.39 -9.82 -3.85
C LYS A 62 1.68 -10.36 -2.62
N GLY A 63 1.27 -9.44 -1.76
CA GLY A 63 0.46 -9.71 -0.58
C GLY A 63 -0.88 -9.00 -0.62
N SER A 64 -1.73 -9.38 0.32
CA SER A 64 -2.98 -8.67 0.57
C SER A 64 -3.10 -8.23 2.01
N VAL A 65 -3.60 -7.02 2.22
CA VAL A 65 -3.89 -6.45 3.54
C VAL A 65 -5.36 -6.05 3.57
N ILE A 66 -6.09 -6.55 4.54
CA ILE A 66 -7.51 -6.26 4.77
C ILE A 66 -7.61 -5.30 5.95
N VAL A 67 -8.33 -4.22 5.76
CA VAL A 67 -8.45 -3.11 6.72
C VAL A 67 -9.83 -2.48 6.60
N ALA A 68 -10.31 -1.84 7.67
CA ALA A 68 -11.53 -1.04 7.61
C ALA A 68 -11.43 0.06 6.54
N GLY A 69 -12.51 0.33 5.80
CA GLY A 69 -12.46 1.31 4.71
C GLY A 69 -11.99 2.69 5.14
N GLU A 70 -12.42 3.15 6.32
CA GLU A 70 -12.02 4.45 6.88
C GLU A 70 -10.51 4.57 7.18
N ASP A 71 -9.84 3.44 7.45
CA ASP A 71 -8.42 3.39 7.80
C ASP A 71 -7.52 2.97 6.62
N ALA A 72 -8.11 2.58 5.49
CA ALA A 72 -7.36 2.05 4.35
C ALA A 72 -6.32 3.04 3.81
N GLN A 73 -6.66 4.33 3.78
CA GLN A 73 -5.72 5.39 3.38
C GLN A 73 -4.56 5.56 4.37
N LEU A 74 -4.82 5.40 5.67
CA LEU A 74 -3.79 5.50 6.71
C LEU A 74 -2.82 4.31 6.61
N VAL A 75 -3.36 3.10 6.42
CA VAL A 75 -2.54 1.90 6.24
C VAL A 75 -1.72 1.99 4.96
N TRP A 76 -2.30 2.43 3.85
CA TRP A 76 -1.55 2.67 2.61
C TRP A 76 -0.39 3.65 2.87
N ALA A 77 -0.67 4.83 3.41
CA ALA A 77 0.36 5.82 3.71
C ALA A 77 1.47 5.25 4.61
N SER A 78 1.12 4.46 5.62
CA SER A 78 2.11 3.86 6.53
C SER A 78 3.09 2.92 5.83
N LEU A 79 2.62 2.15 4.85
CA LEU A 79 3.44 1.21 4.09
C LEU A 79 4.34 1.93 3.09
N THR A 80 3.82 2.96 2.42
CA THR A 80 4.60 3.78 1.48
C THR A 80 5.69 4.59 2.21
N ILE A 81 5.41 5.12 3.40
CA ILE A 81 6.37 5.93 4.18
C ILE A 81 7.47 5.08 4.81
N SER A 82 7.19 3.80 5.15
CA SER A 82 8.13 3.01 5.95
C SER A 82 9.48 2.83 5.28
N GLY A 83 9.51 2.59 3.95
CA GLY A 83 10.69 2.66 3.07
C GLY A 83 11.88 1.74 3.41
N GLN A 84 11.88 1.11 4.58
CA GLN A 84 12.93 0.25 5.09
C GLN A 84 12.35 -0.91 5.91
N TYR A 85 12.95 -2.10 5.75
CA TYR A 85 12.66 -3.29 6.53
C TYR A 85 13.97 -4.00 6.89
N ASN A 86 14.28 -4.16 8.18
CA ASN A 86 15.53 -4.78 8.66
C ASN A 86 16.80 -4.22 8.00
N GLY A 87 16.87 -2.89 7.81
CA GLY A 87 18.01 -2.23 7.16
C GLY A 87 18.06 -2.36 5.63
N ARG A 88 17.08 -3.05 5.01
CA ARG A 88 16.93 -3.18 3.56
C ARG A 88 15.98 -2.10 3.04
N ALA A 89 16.30 -1.51 1.89
CA ALA A 89 15.38 -0.62 1.20
C ALA A 89 14.23 -1.44 0.61
N ILE A 90 12.99 -1.04 0.93
CA ILE A 90 11.77 -1.72 0.51
C ILE A 90 10.78 -0.70 -0.05
N ALA A 91 10.19 -1.00 -1.20
CA ALA A 91 9.13 -0.22 -1.81
C ALA A 91 7.84 -1.05 -1.85
N ALA A 92 6.75 -0.46 -1.34
CA ALA A 92 5.43 -1.06 -1.36
C ALA A 92 4.58 -0.39 -2.46
N HIS A 93 4.30 -1.13 -3.52
CA HIS A 93 3.48 -0.69 -4.65
C HIS A 93 2.07 -1.25 -4.53
N PHE A 94 1.06 -0.45 -4.84
CA PHE A 94 -0.34 -0.83 -4.69
C PHE A 94 -0.96 -1.04 -6.07
N PHE A 95 -1.44 -2.27 -6.32
CA PHE A 95 -1.92 -2.68 -7.65
C PHE A 95 -3.45 -2.65 -7.79
N SER A 96 -4.17 -2.78 -6.68
CA SER A 96 -5.63 -2.78 -6.67
C SER A 96 -6.16 -2.46 -5.28
N VAL A 97 -7.06 -1.49 -5.20
CA VAL A 97 -8.00 -1.31 -4.09
C VAL A 97 -9.29 -2.01 -4.52
N SER A 98 -9.45 -3.26 -4.10
CA SER A 98 -10.73 -3.94 -4.29
C SER A 98 -11.63 -3.53 -3.13
N PHE A 99 -12.59 -2.65 -3.39
CA PHE A 99 -13.63 -2.29 -2.44
C PHE A 99 -14.55 -3.50 -2.30
N CYS A 100 -14.54 -4.14 -1.13
CA CYS A 100 -15.53 -5.17 -0.82
C CYS A 100 -16.78 -4.44 -0.33
N SER A 101 -17.48 -3.77 -1.25
CA SER A 101 -18.73 -3.07 -0.94
C SER A 101 -19.91 -3.92 -1.39
N MET A 102 -20.67 -4.46 -0.42
CA MET A 102 -22.09 -4.65 -0.65
C MET A 102 -22.69 -3.23 -0.69
N TYR A 103 -23.16 -2.82 -1.87
CA TYR A 103 -23.72 -1.52 -2.26
C TYR A 103 -22.74 -0.54 -2.95
N ALA A 104 -22.94 -0.47 -4.27
CA ALA A 104 -22.23 0.38 -5.20
C ALA A 104 -22.83 1.79 -5.22
N ASP A 105 -22.16 2.76 -4.60
CA ASP A 105 -22.38 4.20 -4.87
C ASP A 105 -21.07 4.98 -4.62
N ALA A 106 -20.00 4.62 -5.33
CA ALA A 106 -18.75 5.38 -5.27
C ALA A 106 -18.81 6.64 -6.14
N SER A 107 -18.51 7.81 -5.55
CA SER A 107 -18.42 9.10 -6.23
C SER A 107 -17.37 9.10 -7.36
N PRO A 108 -17.68 9.66 -8.55
CA PRO A 108 -16.78 9.66 -9.71
C PRO A 108 -15.48 10.47 -9.50
N VAL A 109 -15.38 11.27 -8.43
CA VAL A 109 -14.18 12.05 -8.10
C VAL A 109 -13.08 11.17 -7.51
N LEU A 110 -13.43 10.20 -6.66
CA LEU A 110 -12.48 9.23 -6.12
C LEU A 110 -11.95 8.30 -7.20
N LEU A 111 -12.81 7.92 -8.16
CA LEU A 111 -12.42 7.15 -9.33
C LEU A 111 -11.38 7.91 -10.18
N ARG A 112 -11.53 9.23 -10.34
CA ARG A 112 -10.59 10.07 -11.11
C ARG A 112 -9.23 10.25 -10.41
N ILE A 113 -9.19 10.36 -9.09
CA ILE A 113 -7.93 10.46 -8.35
C ILE A 113 -7.16 9.13 -8.41
N LEU A 114 -7.86 8.00 -8.31
CA LEU A 114 -7.27 6.67 -8.46
C LEU A 114 -6.75 6.42 -9.89
N TYR A 115 -7.48 6.85 -10.91
CA TYR A 115 -7.06 6.70 -12.32
C TYR A 115 -5.89 7.64 -12.69
N ALA A 116 -5.87 8.86 -12.14
CA ALA A 116 -4.81 9.83 -12.41
C ALA A 116 -3.46 9.37 -11.83
N PHE A 117 -3.45 8.71 -10.66
CA PHE A 117 -2.21 8.21 -10.06
C PHE A 117 -1.65 6.99 -10.82
N GLN A 118 -2.52 6.12 -11.34
CA GLN A 118 -2.15 4.97 -12.18
C GLN A 118 -1.53 5.39 -13.53
N LEU A 119 -1.95 6.53 -14.10
CA LEU A 119 -1.42 7.05 -15.37
C LEU A 119 -0.07 7.75 -15.22
N THR A 120 0.26 8.30 -14.06
CA THR A 120 1.56 8.94 -13.80
C THR A 120 2.75 7.97 -13.74
N GLU A 121 2.53 6.65 -13.57
CA GLU A 121 3.60 5.66 -13.66
C GLU A 121 3.87 5.15 -15.10
N PHE A 122 3.11 5.61 -16.12
CA PHE A 122 3.28 5.14 -17.51
C PHE A 122 4.03 6.12 -18.45
N GLU A 123 4.39 7.32 -17.99
CA GLU A 123 5.37 8.18 -18.68
C GLU A 123 6.73 8.17 -17.93
N ALA A 124 7.29 6.98 -17.75
CA ALA A 124 8.73 6.87 -17.58
C ALA A 124 9.36 6.95 -18.98
N GLU A 125 9.64 8.18 -19.42
CA GLU A 125 10.50 8.47 -20.57
C GLU A 125 11.79 7.64 -20.48
N PRO A 126 12.17 6.88 -21.52
CA PRO A 126 13.32 5.99 -21.49
C PRO A 126 14.61 6.75 -21.82
N ASP A 127 14.93 7.84 -21.13
CA ASP A 127 16.22 8.53 -21.33
C ASP A 127 16.58 9.40 -20.12
N PHE A 128 17.14 8.79 -19.06
CA PHE A 128 17.97 9.57 -18.13
C PHE A 128 19.13 8.73 -17.61
N VAL A 129 20.22 8.76 -18.39
CA VAL A 129 21.55 8.34 -17.96
C VAL A 129 22.02 9.31 -16.87
N LEU A 130 22.17 8.82 -15.64
CA LEU A 130 22.94 9.52 -14.61
C LEU A 130 24.24 8.77 -14.35
N THR A 131 25.31 9.35 -14.90
CA THR A 131 26.69 9.09 -14.53
C THR A 131 26.92 9.30 -13.03
N PRO A 132 27.71 8.44 -12.36
CA PRO A 132 28.09 8.67 -10.97
C PRO A 132 29.15 9.78 -10.91
N VAL A 133 28.90 10.81 -10.11
CA VAL A 133 29.95 11.72 -9.65
C VAL A 133 30.35 11.27 -8.25
N PHE A 134 31.63 10.93 -8.14
CA PHE A 134 32.34 10.53 -6.93
C PHE A 134 32.30 11.60 -5.84
#